data_AF-A0A8J3XNV0-F1
#
_entry.id   AF-A0A8J3XNV0-F1
#
_cell.length_a   1.000
_cell.length_b   1.000
_cell.length_c   1.000
_cell.angle_alpha   90.00
_cell.angle_beta   90.00
_cell.angle_gamma   90.00
#
_symmetry.space_group_name_H-M   'P 1'
#
loop_
_entity.id
_entity.type
_entity.pdbx_description
1 polymer ?
#
loop_
_entity_poly.entity_id
_entity_poly.type
_entity_poly.pdbx_seq_one_letter_code
_entity_poly.pdbx_strand_id
1 'polypeptide(L)'
;MGAAVLPSVSNSPAAAEAGHTTEPFLLGVASGDPLPNQVVLWTRLVRNFAAAAFSTRPVPVSWQVAHDERFRRLARTGVTVARPELAHSVHVDVTGLEPGREYFYRFKADGDVSPVGRTKTAAARWADPSRLRLGIVNCQDFQNGYWPAYWGLAEEDLDVVFHLGDYIYEYDPRSRFPDRAHTTPETLGNDQLTTLSDYRNRHAQYKSDPALRAAHAAFPWVVTWDDHETENNYAALTDEIDDAGPAKQTRKQFAAQRANAYQAYYEHMPIRADLRIGSSDLRIFRRFDFGRLARFNVLDTRQYRTDQPGGFSGDFGLPAAGTANSAGTLTGEDQERWLSAGLLGSHARWNVIAQQVMMSRTLFPNPTGSPVPPTLANLDQWDGYAPQRTRLLRLLAEAKISNPVVFAGDIHSTWFSELKVDFDRPESRSVAVEFVATSVSSDFPTAFDAPLKAVNPTLNPHVRYFDGLKRGYLRCDVRRDTWRTDVRVVDTIEVRQAPVSTSASYTVEAGRSTLVTT
;
A
#
# COMPACT_ATOMS: atom_id res chain seq x y z
N MET A 1 0.63 -50.06 -41.41
CA MET A 1 1.53 -49.09 -40.75
C MET A 1 0.67 -47.97 -40.22
N GLY A 2 0.49 -47.93 -38.90
CA GLY A 2 -0.38 -46.97 -38.23
C GLY A 2 0.34 -45.66 -37.94
N ALA A 3 -0.32 -44.54 -38.23
CA ALA A 3 0.03 -43.24 -37.68
C ALA A 3 -1.03 -42.89 -36.63
N ALA A 4 -0.60 -42.85 -35.38
CA ALA A 4 -1.44 -42.50 -34.23
C ALA A 4 -1.76 -41.01 -34.26
N VAL A 5 -3.05 -40.67 -34.30
CA VAL A 5 -3.56 -39.33 -34.03
C VAL A 5 -3.70 -39.22 -32.51
N LEU A 6 -2.84 -38.42 -31.88
CA LEU A 6 -3.01 -38.02 -30.48
C LEU A 6 -3.98 -36.83 -30.44
N PRO A 7 -5.09 -36.90 -29.69
CA PRO A 7 -5.92 -35.73 -29.45
C PRO A 7 -5.19 -34.79 -28.48
N SER A 8 -4.92 -33.58 -28.94
CA SER A 8 -4.50 -32.48 -28.07
C SER A 8 -5.66 -32.13 -27.14
N VAL A 9 -5.55 -32.53 -25.88
CA VAL A 9 -6.45 -32.07 -24.81
C VAL A 9 -6.08 -30.62 -24.54
N SER A 10 -6.76 -29.69 -25.21
CA SER A 10 -6.78 -28.29 -24.82
C SER A 10 -7.62 -28.16 -23.56
N ASN A 11 -7.00 -28.33 -22.40
CA ASN A 11 -7.56 -27.81 -21.16
C ASN A 11 -7.39 -26.28 -21.18
N SER A 12 -8.28 -25.60 -21.89
CA SER A 12 -8.63 -24.24 -21.50
C SER A 12 -9.21 -24.34 -20.10
N PRO A 13 -8.65 -23.67 -19.07
CA PRO A 13 -9.40 -23.52 -17.85
C PRO A 13 -10.66 -22.75 -18.24
N ALA A 14 -11.80 -23.40 -18.03
CA ALA A 14 -13.10 -22.76 -18.11
C ALA A 14 -13.01 -21.41 -17.41
N ALA A 15 -13.70 -20.41 -17.97
CA ALA A 15 -14.08 -19.21 -17.25
C ALA A 15 -14.84 -19.65 -15.99
N ALA A 16 -14.11 -19.95 -14.92
CA ALA A 16 -14.67 -20.29 -13.64
C ALA A 16 -15.21 -19.00 -13.06
N GLU A 17 -16.49 -19.03 -12.72
CA GLU A 17 -17.20 -18.07 -11.88
C GLU A 17 -16.29 -17.63 -10.71
N ALA A 18 -15.54 -16.54 -10.90
CA ALA A 18 -14.57 -16.07 -9.90
C ALA A 18 -15.24 -15.60 -8.59
N GLY A 19 -16.57 -15.62 -8.52
CA GLY A 19 -17.37 -15.23 -7.37
C GLY A 19 -17.91 -16.35 -6.50
N HIS A 20 -17.66 -17.64 -6.80
CA HIS A 20 -18.16 -18.71 -5.95
C HIS A 20 -17.16 -19.88 -5.82
N THR A 21 -17.02 -20.42 -4.61
CA THR A 21 -16.27 -21.65 -4.32
C THR A 21 -17.06 -22.52 -3.35
N THR A 22 -16.85 -23.84 -3.44
CA THR A 22 -17.40 -24.79 -2.48
C THR A 22 -16.65 -24.77 -1.15
N GLU A 23 -15.45 -24.18 -1.06
CA GLU A 23 -14.59 -24.08 0.13
C GLU A 23 -14.67 -22.66 0.74
N PRO A 24 -14.50 -22.45 2.06
CA PRO A 24 -14.72 -21.15 2.69
C PRO A 24 -13.53 -20.20 2.54
N PHE A 25 -12.53 -20.51 1.73
CA PHE A 25 -11.27 -19.76 1.62
C PHE A 25 -11.13 -19.00 0.29
N LEU A 26 -12.26 -18.49 -0.25
CA LEU A 26 -12.28 -17.77 -1.54
C LEU A 26 -11.25 -16.64 -1.61
N LEU A 27 -11.03 -15.90 -0.52
CA LEU A 27 -10.08 -14.77 -0.48
C LEU A 27 -8.64 -15.18 -0.16
N GLY A 28 -8.36 -16.49 -0.11
CA GLY A 28 -7.05 -17.01 0.23
C GLY A 28 -6.64 -16.71 1.67
N VAL A 29 -5.33 -16.57 1.87
CA VAL A 29 -4.71 -16.34 3.18
C VAL A 29 -3.69 -15.22 3.06
N ALA A 30 -3.40 -14.54 4.17
CA ALA A 30 -2.37 -13.51 4.23
C ALA A 30 -1.62 -13.57 5.57
N SER A 31 -0.44 -12.95 5.62
CA SER A 31 0.30 -12.75 6.85
C SER A 31 0.85 -11.33 6.89
N GLY A 32 1.14 -10.81 8.08
CA GLY A 32 1.54 -9.41 8.19
C GLY A 32 2.01 -8.99 9.57
N ASP A 33 2.39 -7.72 9.66
CA ASP A 33 2.99 -7.08 10.82
C ASP A 33 4.06 -7.97 11.52
N PRO A 34 5.09 -8.43 10.78
CA PRO A 34 6.07 -9.34 11.30
C PRO A 34 6.91 -8.67 12.38
N LEU A 35 7.03 -9.36 13.52
CA LEU A 35 7.90 -9.01 14.64
C LEU A 35 8.95 -10.12 14.81
N PRO A 36 9.98 -9.90 15.64
CA PRO A 36 11.04 -10.90 15.82
C PRO A 36 10.56 -12.26 16.32
N ASN A 37 9.47 -12.32 17.06
CA ASN A 37 8.96 -13.58 17.60
C ASN A 37 7.48 -13.80 17.32
N GLN A 38 6.89 -12.99 16.43
CA GLN A 38 5.46 -12.99 16.18
C GLN A 38 5.12 -12.60 14.75
N VAL A 39 3.97 -13.05 14.26
CA VAL A 39 3.40 -12.63 12.98
C VAL A 39 1.88 -12.75 13.03
N VAL A 40 1.18 -11.83 12.38
CA VAL A 40 -0.27 -11.93 12.20
C VAL A 40 -0.54 -12.90 11.05
N LEU A 41 -1.40 -13.88 11.26
CA LEU A 41 -1.99 -14.70 10.20
C LEU A 41 -3.43 -14.28 9.99
N TRP A 42 -3.84 -14.23 8.72
CA TRP A 42 -5.15 -13.77 8.30
C TRP A 42 -5.81 -14.72 7.30
N THR A 43 -7.11 -14.88 7.44
CA THR A 43 -8.03 -15.40 6.42
C THR A 43 -9.42 -14.84 6.68
N ARG A 44 -10.34 -14.94 5.71
CA ARG A 44 -11.77 -14.67 5.93
C ARG A 44 -12.59 -15.83 5.39
N LEU A 45 -13.58 -16.30 6.17
CA LEU A 45 -14.48 -17.36 5.72
C LEU A 45 -15.53 -16.77 4.79
N VAL A 46 -15.47 -17.13 3.51
CA VAL A 46 -16.41 -16.68 2.48
C VAL A 46 -16.37 -17.65 1.30
N ARG A 47 -17.56 -18.07 0.86
CA ARG A 47 -17.76 -18.96 -0.29
C ARG A 47 -18.21 -18.19 -1.53
N ASN A 48 -18.84 -17.03 -1.33
CA ASN A 48 -19.29 -16.13 -2.39
C ASN A 48 -19.20 -14.69 -1.88
N PHE A 49 -18.46 -13.83 -2.59
CA PHE A 49 -18.30 -12.44 -2.17
C PHE A 49 -19.57 -11.60 -2.36
N ALA A 50 -20.49 -12.02 -3.23
CA ALA A 50 -21.78 -11.36 -3.46
C ALA A 50 -22.88 -11.86 -2.50
N ALA A 51 -22.60 -12.84 -1.64
CA ALA A 51 -23.55 -13.31 -0.63
C ALA A 51 -23.46 -12.46 0.63
N ALA A 52 -24.62 -12.03 1.15
CA ALA A 52 -24.72 -11.10 2.28
C ALA A 52 -24.06 -11.60 3.59
N ALA A 53 -23.96 -12.91 3.81
CA ALA A 53 -23.29 -13.47 4.99
C ALA A 53 -22.81 -14.91 4.75
N PHE A 54 -21.67 -15.27 5.34
CA PHE A 54 -21.18 -16.65 5.37
C PHE A 54 -22.01 -17.54 6.31
N SER A 55 -22.28 -17.05 7.52
CA SER A 55 -23.06 -17.72 8.56
C SER A 55 -23.56 -16.65 9.54
N THR A 56 -24.64 -16.91 10.28
CA THR A 56 -25.06 -16.04 11.40
C THR A 56 -24.45 -16.47 12.74
N ARG A 57 -23.69 -17.58 12.76
CA ARG A 57 -23.08 -18.13 13.97
C ARG A 57 -21.57 -17.98 13.95
N PRO A 58 -20.91 -17.89 15.12
CA PRO A 58 -19.46 -18.01 15.22
C PRO A 58 -18.98 -19.38 14.71
N VAL A 59 -17.83 -19.40 14.03
CA VAL A 59 -17.26 -20.62 13.42
C VAL A 59 -15.85 -20.85 13.97
N PRO A 60 -15.56 -22.03 14.57
CA PRO A 60 -14.22 -22.36 15.01
C PRO A 60 -13.29 -22.59 13.82
N VAL A 61 -12.12 -21.97 13.84
CA VAL A 61 -11.09 -22.09 12.81
C VAL A 61 -9.80 -22.56 13.46
N SER A 62 -9.35 -23.75 13.07
CA SER A 62 -8.04 -24.25 13.48
C SER A 62 -6.95 -23.64 12.61
N TRP A 63 -5.80 -23.32 13.18
CA TRP A 63 -4.65 -22.78 12.45
C TRP A 63 -3.37 -23.53 12.83
N GLN A 64 -2.44 -23.61 11.89
CA GLN A 64 -1.14 -24.26 12.05
C GLN A 64 -0.04 -23.39 11.46
N VAL A 65 1.11 -23.37 12.13
CA VAL A 65 2.38 -22.83 11.64
C VAL A 65 3.41 -23.95 11.67
N ALA A 66 4.20 -24.11 10.62
CA ALA A 66 5.16 -25.18 10.44
C ALA A 66 6.50 -24.69 9.89
N HIS A 67 7.55 -25.48 10.13
CA HIS A 67 8.88 -25.27 9.57
C HIS A 67 9.02 -25.77 8.12
N ASP A 68 8.02 -26.48 7.62
CA ASP A 68 7.99 -27.06 6.28
C ASP A 68 6.58 -26.97 5.68
N GLU A 69 6.52 -26.80 4.36
CA GLU A 69 5.28 -26.64 3.58
C GLU A 69 4.32 -27.82 3.70
N ARG A 70 4.86 -29.02 4.00
CA ARG A 70 4.06 -30.25 4.16
C ARG A 70 3.51 -30.42 5.59
N PHE A 71 3.75 -29.46 6.48
CA PHE A 71 3.30 -29.47 7.87
C PHE A 71 3.74 -30.71 8.66
N ARG A 72 4.93 -31.26 8.38
CA ARG A 72 5.49 -32.41 9.11
C ARG A 72 6.08 -31.99 10.46
N ARG A 73 6.57 -30.76 10.55
CA ARG A 73 7.18 -30.16 11.74
C ARG A 73 6.45 -28.89 12.13
N LEU A 74 5.43 -29.05 12.96
CA LEU A 74 4.65 -27.93 13.48
C LEU A 74 5.47 -27.10 14.47
N ALA A 75 5.42 -25.78 14.30
CA ALA A 75 6.00 -24.80 15.21
C ALA A 75 4.96 -24.32 16.22
N ARG A 76 3.74 -24.02 15.76
CA ARG A 76 2.61 -23.57 16.58
C ARG A 76 1.29 -24.06 15.99
N THR A 77 0.28 -24.21 16.83
CA THR A 77 -1.09 -24.52 16.42
C THR A 77 -2.07 -23.89 17.39
N GLY A 78 -3.30 -23.68 16.95
CA GLY A 78 -4.37 -23.29 17.85
C GLY A 78 -5.73 -23.29 17.17
N VAL A 79 -6.72 -22.79 17.90
CA VAL A 79 -8.07 -22.58 17.40
C VAL A 79 -8.46 -21.15 17.76
N THR A 80 -9.10 -20.47 16.83
CA THR A 80 -9.75 -19.17 17.04
C THR A 80 -11.19 -19.24 16.55
N VAL A 81 -11.97 -18.20 16.77
CA VAL A 81 -13.38 -18.14 16.40
C VAL A 81 -13.60 -17.00 15.42
N ALA A 82 -13.98 -17.34 14.19
CA ALA A 82 -14.43 -16.39 13.18
C ALA A 82 -15.86 -15.93 13.52
N ARG A 83 -16.06 -14.62 13.70
CA ARG A 83 -17.31 -14.05 14.20
C ARG A 83 -18.09 -13.30 13.12
N PRO A 84 -19.44 -13.37 13.11
CA PRO A 84 -20.26 -12.63 12.13
C PRO A 84 -20.07 -11.12 12.19
N GLU A 85 -19.86 -10.57 13.38
CA GLU A 85 -19.70 -9.12 13.57
C GLU A 85 -18.46 -8.57 12.84
N LEU A 86 -17.47 -9.43 12.60
CA LEU A 86 -16.23 -9.15 11.86
C LEU A 86 -16.18 -9.88 10.50
N ALA A 87 -17.35 -10.16 9.92
CA ALA A 87 -17.50 -10.79 8.61
C ALA A 87 -16.80 -12.15 8.47
N HIS A 88 -16.66 -12.88 9.58
CA HIS A 88 -15.90 -14.14 9.69
C HIS A 88 -14.44 -14.01 9.25
N SER A 89 -13.86 -12.82 9.39
CA SER A 89 -12.41 -12.65 9.36
C SER A 89 -11.76 -13.32 10.57
N VAL A 90 -10.52 -13.76 10.35
CA VAL A 90 -9.68 -14.42 11.33
C VAL A 90 -8.37 -13.68 11.39
N HIS A 91 -8.01 -13.23 12.59
CA HIS A 91 -6.70 -12.65 12.88
C HIS A 91 -6.07 -13.46 14.01
N VAL A 92 -4.88 -13.98 13.78
CA VAL A 92 -4.11 -14.72 14.79
C VAL A 92 -2.74 -14.07 14.93
N ASP A 93 -2.49 -13.43 16.06
CA ASP A 93 -1.15 -12.97 16.43
C ASP A 93 -0.34 -14.14 17.00
N VAL A 94 0.35 -14.88 16.14
CA VAL A 94 1.08 -16.09 16.54
C VAL A 94 2.36 -15.69 17.23
N THR A 95 2.53 -16.05 18.50
CA THR A 95 3.71 -15.70 19.29
C THR A 95 4.65 -16.88 19.55
N GLY A 96 5.88 -16.55 19.98
CA GLY A 96 6.92 -17.52 20.35
C GLY A 96 7.64 -18.16 19.17
N LEU A 97 7.63 -17.51 18.01
CA LEU A 97 8.38 -17.92 16.83
C LEU A 97 9.86 -17.51 16.96
N GLU A 98 10.74 -18.17 16.20
CA GLU A 98 12.15 -17.77 16.12
C GLU A 98 12.30 -16.55 15.19
N PRO A 99 13.25 -15.63 15.48
CA PRO A 99 13.50 -14.46 14.66
C PRO A 99 14.18 -14.75 13.32
N GLY A 100 13.88 -13.91 12.33
CA GLY A 100 14.50 -13.95 11.00
C GLY A 100 14.21 -15.24 10.22
N ARG A 101 13.15 -15.97 10.58
CA ARG A 101 12.88 -17.33 10.10
C ARG A 101 11.62 -17.38 9.25
N GLU A 102 11.71 -18.14 8.18
CA GLU A 102 10.58 -18.49 7.33
C GLU A 102 9.73 -19.61 7.96
N TYR A 103 8.42 -19.48 7.82
CA TYR A 103 7.42 -20.45 8.25
C TYR A 103 6.33 -20.62 7.19
N PHE A 104 5.64 -21.76 7.24
CA PHE A 104 4.44 -22.04 6.46
C PHE A 104 3.22 -22.08 7.37
N TYR A 105 2.06 -21.63 6.90
CA TYR A 105 0.84 -21.62 7.69
C TYR A 105 -0.40 -21.98 6.88
N ARG A 106 -1.44 -22.48 7.57
CA ARG A 106 -2.74 -22.81 6.98
C ARG A 106 -3.85 -22.79 8.03
N PHE A 107 -5.08 -22.69 7.55
CA PHE A 107 -6.31 -22.73 8.35
C PHE A 107 -7.17 -23.95 7.99
N LYS A 108 -8.06 -24.33 8.91
CA LYS A 108 -9.10 -25.34 8.69
C LYS A 108 -10.42 -24.90 9.30
N ALA A 109 -11.49 -24.97 8.52
CA ALA A 109 -12.85 -24.62 8.92
C ALA A 109 -13.84 -25.47 8.11
N ASP A 110 -14.94 -25.90 8.73
CA ASP A 110 -15.99 -26.72 8.09
C ASP A 110 -15.50 -27.99 7.35
N GLY A 111 -14.38 -28.57 7.79
CA GLY A 111 -13.78 -29.75 7.14
C GLY A 111 -12.84 -29.42 5.97
N ASP A 112 -12.85 -28.18 5.50
CA ASP A 112 -11.99 -27.68 4.42
C ASP A 112 -10.65 -27.15 4.96
N VAL A 113 -9.62 -27.14 4.11
CA VAL A 113 -8.27 -26.64 4.42
C VAL A 113 -7.96 -25.47 3.50
N SER A 114 -7.44 -24.37 4.04
CA SER A 114 -7.03 -23.22 3.23
C SER A 114 -5.84 -23.55 2.32
N PRO A 115 -5.56 -22.71 1.30
CA PRO A 115 -4.23 -22.64 0.70
C PRO A 115 -3.14 -22.47 1.77
N VAL A 116 -1.94 -22.97 1.47
CA VAL A 116 -0.76 -22.75 2.32
C VAL A 116 -0.19 -21.38 2.03
N GLY A 117 0.04 -20.59 3.08
CA GLY A 117 0.81 -19.36 3.01
C GLY A 117 2.22 -19.56 3.55
N ARG A 118 3.13 -18.70 3.12
CA ARG A 118 4.50 -18.55 3.59
C ARG A 118 4.65 -17.19 4.26
N THR A 119 5.42 -17.15 5.33
CA THR A 119 5.66 -15.93 6.10
C THR A 119 7.07 -15.92 6.67
N LYS A 120 7.52 -14.76 7.16
CA LYS A 120 8.83 -14.60 7.77
C LYS A 120 8.78 -13.65 8.95
N THR A 121 9.36 -14.06 10.08
CA THR A 121 9.53 -13.17 11.24
C THR A 121 10.64 -12.16 11.00
N ALA A 122 10.53 -10.98 11.60
CA ALA A 122 11.59 -9.97 11.52
C ALA A 122 12.87 -10.48 12.19
N ALA A 123 14.02 -9.92 11.82
CA ALA A 123 15.28 -10.22 12.52
C ALA A 123 15.23 -9.74 13.98
N ALA A 124 15.93 -10.45 14.88
CA ALA A 124 16.01 -10.05 16.29
C ALA A 124 16.55 -8.62 16.44
N ARG A 125 16.02 -7.83 17.38
CA ARG A 125 16.34 -6.40 17.54
C ARG A 125 17.85 -6.09 17.65
N TRP A 126 18.63 -7.01 18.21
CA TRP A 126 20.09 -6.88 18.36
C TRP A 126 20.91 -7.48 17.21
N ALA A 127 20.28 -8.22 16.30
CA ALA A 127 20.96 -8.80 15.15
C ALA A 127 21.38 -7.73 14.14
N ASP A 128 22.46 -7.97 13.41
CA ASP A 128 22.93 -7.15 12.29
C ASP A 128 22.79 -7.97 10.99
N PRO A 129 21.57 -8.12 10.45
CA PRO A 129 21.37 -8.93 9.25
C PRO A 129 22.16 -8.32 8.09
N SER A 130 22.82 -9.17 7.29
CA SER A 130 23.63 -8.70 6.15
C SER A 130 22.79 -8.14 5.00
N ARG A 131 21.50 -8.49 4.95
CA ARG A 131 20.57 -8.11 3.89
C ARG A 131 19.13 -8.08 4.40
N LEU A 132 18.31 -7.19 3.82
CA LEU A 132 16.86 -7.20 3.85
C LEU A 132 16.35 -6.93 2.42
N ARG A 133 15.43 -7.76 1.90
CA ARG A 133 14.75 -7.55 0.62
C ARG A 133 13.29 -7.23 0.83
N LEU A 134 12.78 -6.19 0.18
CA LEU A 134 11.39 -5.79 0.31
C LEU A 134 10.77 -5.38 -1.03
N GLY A 135 9.45 -5.55 -1.12
CA GLY A 135 8.63 -5.04 -2.22
C GLY A 135 7.79 -3.84 -1.76
N ILE A 136 7.49 -2.91 -2.67
CA ILE A 136 6.60 -1.77 -2.43
C ILE A 136 5.54 -1.73 -3.54
N VAL A 137 4.28 -1.75 -3.15
CA VAL A 137 3.09 -1.71 -4.02
C VAL A 137 2.04 -0.73 -3.49
N ASN A 138 1.16 -0.25 -4.36
CA ASN A 138 0.04 0.64 -4.07
C ASN A 138 -0.85 0.79 -5.32
N CYS A 139 -1.98 1.47 -5.18
CA CYS A 139 -2.82 1.95 -6.30
C CYS A 139 -3.14 0.85 -7.31
N GLN A 140 -4.03 -0.04 -6.89
CA GLN A 140 -4.39 -1.25 -7.63
C GLN A 140 -5.84 -1.20 -8.10
N ASP A 141 -6.26 -0.12 -8.77
CA ASP A 141 -7.63 0.01 -9.29
C ASP A 141 -7.99 -1.22 -10.13
N PHE A 142 -9.00 -1.96 -9.65
CA PHE A 142 -9.47 -3.20 -10.25
C PHE A 142 -9.99 -2.96 -11.66
N GLN A 143 -10.56 -1.79 -11.95
CA GLN A 143 -11.26 -1.50 -13.20
C GLN A 143 -10.31 -1.20 -14.37
N ASN A 144 -9.10 -0.68 -14.08
CA ASN A 144 -8.16 -0.18 -15.08
C ASN A 144 -7.39 -1.27 -15.83
N GLY A 145 -7.22 -2.45 -15.22
CA GLY A 145 -6.57 -3.59 -15.84
C GLY A 145 -6.36 -4.73 -14.88
N TYR A 146 -5.79 -5.83 -15.37
CA TYR A 146 -5.39 -6.98 -14.56
C TYR A 146 -4.07 -6.71 -13.83
N TRP A 147 -3.66 -7.63 -12.94
CA TRP A 147 -2.50 -7.44 -12.06
C TRP A 147 -1.34 -8.41 -12.30
N PRO A 148 -0.71 -8.41 -13.49
CA PRO A 148 0.49 -9.21 -13.73
C PRO A 148 1.66 -8.84 -12.82
N ALA A 149 1.67 -7.61 -12.29
CA ALA A 149 2.65 -7.15 -11.32
C ALA A 149 2.65 -8.03 -10.04
N TYR A 150 1.48 -8.49 -9.60
CA TYR A 150 1.39 -9.37 -8.43
C TYR A 150 1.88 -10.79 -8.70
N TRP A 151 1.76 -11.31 -9.93
CA TRP A 151 2.42 -12.56 -10.31
C TRP A 151 3.93 -12.44 -10.22
N GLY A 152 4.49 -11.39 -10.81
CA GLY A 152 5.93 -11.14 -10.72
C GLY A 152 6.39 -10.91 -9.28
N LEU A 153 5.62 -10.18 -8.47
CA LEU A 153 5.93 -9.96 -7.06
C LEU A 153 5.98 -11.28 -6.29
N ALA A 154 4.99 -12.17 -6.50
CA ALA A 154 4.91 -13.48 -5.85
C ALA A 154 6.12 -14.41 -6.15
N GLU A 155 6.81 -14.17 -7.27
CA GLU A 155 8.01 -14.91 -7.68
C GLU A 155 9.33 -14.32 -7.15
N GLU A 156 9.30 -13.14 -6.51
CA GLU A 156 10.50 -12.50 -5.97
C GLU A 156 11.02 -13.19 -4.69
N ASP A 157 12.31 -12.98 -4.38
CA ASP A 157 12.92 -13.38 -3.10
C ASP A 157 12.86 -12.21 -2.11
N LEU A 158 11.69 -12.00 -1.49
CA LEU A 158 11.44 -10.91 -0.53
C LEU A 158 11.28 -11.41 0.91
N ASP A 159 11.68 -10.57 1.85
CA ASP A 159 11.47 -10.76 3.29
C ASP A 159 10.13 -10.16 3.76
N VAL A 160 9.66 -9.10 3.12
CA VAL A 160 8.44 -8.36 3.47
C VAL A 160 7.93 -7.53 2.28
N VAL A 161 6.62 -7.30 2.21
CA VAL A 161 5.99 -6.39 1.23
C VAL A 161 5.35 -5.21 1.98
N PHE A 162 5.49 -4.00 1.44
CA PHE A 162 4.78 -2.82 1.90
C PHE A 162 3.66 -2.46 0.90
N HIS A 163 2.45 -2.25 1.41
CA HIS A 163 1.36 -1.65 0.64
C HIS A 163 1.10 -0.25 1.19
N LEU A 164 1.22 0.77 0.34
CA LEU A 164 1.23 2.18 0.80
C LEU A 164 -0.13 2.88 0.71
N GLY A 165 -1.14 2.23 0.13
CA GLY A 165 -2.51 2.74 0.07
C GLY A 165 -3.17 2.45 -1.27
N ASP A 166 -4.45 2.80 -1.38
CA ASP A 166 -5.31 2.51 -2.52
C ASP A 166 -5.38 1.03 -2.86
N TYR A 167 -5.56 0.23 -1.80
CA TYR A 167 -5.76 -1.21 -1.91
C TYR A 167 -7.10 -1.50 -2.56
N ILE A 168 -8.12 -0.70 -2.27
CA ILE A 168 -9.38 -0.65 -2.99
C ILE A 168 -9.61 0.76 -3.50
N TYR A 169 -10.53 0.88 -4.44
CA TYR A 169 -11.18 2.14 -4.82
C TYR A 169 -12.67 2.04 -4.53
N GLU A 170 -13.31 3.15 -4.23
CA GLU A 170 -14.70 3.26 -3.73
C GLU A 170 -15.72 3.53 -4.84
N TYR A 171 -15.29 4.06 -5.98
CA TYR A 171 -16.24 4.55 -6.98
C TYR A 171 -16.93 3.48 -7.83
N ASP A 172 -17.90 3.95 -8.62
CA ASP A 172 -18.85 3.18 -9.41
C ASP A 172 -18.30 2.44 -10.65
N PRO A 173 -19.03 1.45 -11.18
CA PRO A 173 -18.51 0.45 -12.10
C PRO A 173 -18.42 0.91 -13.56
N ARG A 174 -17.36 1.66 -13.88
CA ARG A 174 -16.88 1.85 -15.26
C ARG A 174 -15.63 1.01 -15.50
N SER A 175 -15.74 -0.09 -16.23
CA SER A 175 -14.56 -0.83 -16.71
C SER A 175 -14.68 -1.15 -18.18
N ARG A 176 -13.54 -1.14 -18.86
CA ARG A 176 -13.42 -1.64 -20.24
C ARG A 176 -13.29 -3.17 -20.31
N PHE A 177 -13.13 -3.86 -19.17
CA PHE A 177 -13.03 -5.31 -19.11
C PHE A 177 -14.32 -5.93 -18.51
N PRO A 178 -14.91 -6.96 -19.14
CA PRO A 178 -16.18 -7.55 -18.70
C PRO A 178 -16.18 -8.09 -17.27
N ASP A 179 -15.03 -8.57 -16.77
CA ASP A 179 -14.85 -9.19 -15.46
C ASP A 179 -14.14 -8.29 -14.45
N ARG A 180 -14.01 -6.99 -14.75
CA ARG A 180 -13.35 -6.00 -13.89
C ARG A 180 -14.26 -4.81 -13.51
N ALA A 181 -15.56 -4.92 -13.72
CA ALA A 181 -16.50 -3.94 -13.18
C ALA A 181 -16.57 -4.05 -11.65
N HIS A 182 -16.58 -2.92 -10.96
CA HIS A 182 -16.80 -2.90 -9.51
C HIS A 182 -18.18 -3.45 -9.11
N THR A 183 -18.30 -3.93 -7.88
CA THR A 183 -19.61 -4.21 -7.29
C THR A 183 -20.40 -2.91 -7.15
N THR A 184 -21.68 -2.91 -7.55
CA THR A 184 -22.59 -1.78 -7.37
C THR A 184 -22.86 -1.53 -5.88
N PRO A 185 -22.74 -0.28 -5.39
CA PRO A 185 -23.11 0.08 -4.02
C PRO A 185 -24.59 -0.18 -3.71
N GLU A 186 -24.92 -0.42 -2.44
CA GLU A 186 -26.30 -0.63 -1.97
C GLU A 186 -27.15 0.65 -2.10
N THR A 187 -26.53 1.81 -1.98
CA THR A 187 -27.21 3.11 -2.09
C THR A 187 -27.38 3.48 -3.57
N LEU A 188 -28.62 3.36 -4.09
CA LEU A 188 -28.93 3.66 -5.48
C LEU A 188 -28.62 5.12 -5.85
N GLY A 189 -27.90 5.32 -6.96
CA GLY A 189 -27.57 6.65 -7.49
C GLY A 189 -26.44 7.35 -6.74
N ASN A 190 -25.70 6.63 -5.89
CA ASN A 190 -24.50 7.11 -5.24
C ASN A 190 -23.29 6.42 -5.88
N ASP A 191 -22.36 7.19 -6.41
CA ASP A 191 -21.19 6.68 -7.14
C ASP A 191 -20.05 6.25 -6.19
N GLN A 192 -20.31 6.04 -4.89
CA GLN A 192 -19.30 5.70 -3.87
C GLN A 192 -19.81 4.75 -2.76
N LEU A 193 -18.88 4.12 -2.03
CA LEU A 193 -19.18 3.20 -0.92
C LEU A 193 -19.50 3.95 0.37
N THR A 194 -20.61 3.62 1.02
CA THR A 194 -21.01 4.29 2.28
C THR A 194 -21.33 3.30 3.40
N THR A 195 -21.85 2.12 3.06
CA THR A 195 -22.23 1.11 4.04
C THR A 195 -21.10 0.12 4.33
N LEU A 196 -21.11 -0.51 5.50
CA LEU A 196 -20.16 -1.58 5.83
C LEU A 196 -20.22 -2.75 4.83
N SER A 197 -21.40 -3.03 4.27
CA SER A 197 -21.58 -4.07 3.24
C SER A 197 -20.85 -3.70 1.95
N ASP A 198 -20.97 -2.44 1.50
CA ASP A 198 -20.28 -1.91 0.33
C ASP A 198 -18.77 -2.13 0.42
N TYR A 199 -18.15 -1.68 1.51
CA TYR A 199 -16.70 -1.85 1.72
C TYR A 199 -16.28 -3.32 1.85
N ARG A 200 -17.06 -4.16 2.55
CA ARG A 200 -16.78 -5.60 2.65
C ARG A 200 -16.82 -6.30 1.30
N ASN A 201 -17.77 -5.94 0.45
CA ASN A 201 -17.93 -6.51 -0.88
C ASN A 201 -16.81 -6.03 -1.81
N ARG A 202 -16.43 -4.75 -1.75
CA ARG A 202 -15.31 -4.21 -2.54
C ARG A 202 -13.98 -4.85 -2.14
N HIS A 203 -13.67 -4.94 -0.85
CA HIS A 203 -12.47 -5.64 -0.39
C HIS A 203 -12.45 -7.11 -0.81
N ALA A 204 -13.58 -7.81 -0.71
CA ALA A 204 -13.69 -9.20 -1.14
C ALA A 204 -13.53 -9.35 -2.67
N GLN A 205 -14.09 -8.44 -3.46
CA GLN A 205 -13.90 -8.39 -4.91
C GLN A 205 -12.41 -8.27 -5.26
N TYR A 206 -11.70 -7.31 -4.67
CA TYR A 206 -10.28 -7.11 -4.93
C TYR A 206 -9.46 -8.33 -4.50
N LYS A 207 -9.71 -8.87 -3.29
CA LYS A 207 -9.01 -10.06 -2.80
C LYS A 207 -9.40 -11.38 -3.47
N SER A 208 -10.45 -11.40 -4.29
CA SER A 208 -10.78 -12.60 -5.07
C SER A 208 -9.78 -12.82 -6.23
N ASP A 209 -9.05 -11.78 -6.64
CA ASP A 209 -8.09 -11.87 -7.73
C ASP A 209 -6.98 -12.89 -7.41
N PRO A 210 -6.73 -13.87 -8.29
CA PRO A 210 -5.73 -14.91 -8.05
C PRO A 210 -4.30 -14.37 -7.93
N ALA A 211 -3.93 -13.29 -8.63
CA ALA A 211 -2.59 -12.72 -8.55
C ALA A 211 -2.35 -12.10 -7.17
N LEU A 212 -3.32 -11.34 -6.66
CA LEU A 212 -3.24 -10.74 -5.33
C LEU A 212 -3.21 -11.79 -4.22
N ARG A 213 -4.03 -12.85 -4.33
CA ARG A 213 -3.98 -13.98 -3.38
C ARG A 213 -2.63 -14.68 -3.36
N ALA A 214 -2.03 -14.90 -4.54
CA ALA A 214 -0.69 -15.49 -4.63
C ALA A 214 0.36 -14.61 -3.93
N ALA A 215 0.33 -13.30 -4.15
CA ALA A 215 1.27 -12.36 -3.52
C ALA A 215 1.08 -12.26 -1.98
N HIS A 216 -0.17 -12.28 -1.49
CA HIS A 216 -0.46 -12.34 -0.04
C HIS A 216 -0.02 -13.65 0.61
N ALA A 217 -0.17 -14.77 -0.09
CA ALA A 217 0.28 -16.07 0.40
C ALA A 217 1.81 -16.22 0.36
N ALA A 218 2.53 -15.42 -0.44
CA ALA A 218 3.96 -15.56 -0.61
C ALA A 218 4.81 -14.88 0.47
N PHE A 219 4.33 -13.79 1.10
CA PHE A 219 5.14 -12.95 2.00
C PHE A 219 4.34 -12.40 3.18
N PRO A 220 4.99 -11.93 4.26
CA PRO A 220 4.35 -11.05 5.22
C PRO A 220 4.21 -9.62 4.66
N TRP A 221 3.07 -8.98 4.92
CA TRP A 221 2.75 -7.63 4.46
C TRP A 221 2.69 -6.63 5.61
N VAL A 222 3.23 -5.44 5.37
CA VAL A 222 3.07 -4.26 6.23
C VAL A 222 2.25 -3.25 5.44
N VAL A 223 0.97 -3.13 5.79
CA VAL A 223 0.01 -2.32 5.04
C VAL A 223 -0.38 -1.05 5.77
N THR A 224 -0.57 0.02 5.02
CA THR A 224 -1.29 1.22 5.44
C THR A 224 -2.26 1.60 4.33
N TRP A 225 -3.32 2.33 4.68
CA TRP A 225 -4.25 2.91 3.71
C TRP A 225 -3.72 4.22 3.17
N ASP A 226 -4.38 4.69 2.10
CA ASP A 226 -4.47 6.08 1.72
C ASP A 226 -5.94 6.54 1.73
N ASP A 227 -6.39 7.31 0.76
CA ASP A 227 -7.73 7.90 0.67
C ASP A 227 -8.78 6.90 0.19
N HIS A 228 -8.49 6.15 -0.88
CA HIS A 228 -9.46 5.29 -1.56
C HIS A 228 -9.94 4.07 -0.78
N GLU A 229 -9.29 3.75 0.33
CA GLU A 229 -9.87 2.85 1.33
C GLU A 229 -11.15 3.40 1.98
N THR A 230 -11.42 4.71 1.86
CA THR A 230 -12.63 5.39 2.34
C THR A 230 -13.31 6.20 1.22
N GLU A 231 -12.72 7.30 0.78
CA GLU A 231 -13.26 8.23 -0.22
C GLU A 231 -12.11 9.10 -0.73
N ASN A 232 -12.10 9.42 -2.02
CA ASN A 232 -11.06 10.21 -2.68
C ASN A 232 -10.71 11.45 -1.85
N ASN A 233 -9.40 11.71 -1.72
CA ASN A 233 -8.84 12.92 -1.15
C ASN A 233 -9.32 13.30 0.27
N TYR A 234 -9.90 12.38 1.05
CA TYR A 234 -10.45 12.74 2.35
C TYR A 234 -9.38 13.30 3.32
N ALA A 235 -9.80 14.25 4.15
CA ALA A 235 -8.95 14.92 5.13
C ALA A 235 -9.54 14.81 6.54
N ALA A 236 -9.03 13.87 7.32
CA ALA A 236 -9.58 13.51 8.62
C ALA A 236 -11.08 13.19 8.56
N LEU A 237 -11.95 14.14 8.95
CA LEU A 237 -13.41 13.97 8.91
C LEU A 237 -14.09 14.93 7.92
N THR A 238 -13.37 15.26 6.86
CA THR A 238 -13.81 16.09 5.75
C THR A 238 -13.66 15.29 4.47
N ASP A 239 -14.77 15.13 3.76
CA ASP A 239 -14.87 14.55 2.42
C ASP A 239 -14.47 15.55 1.33
N GLU A 240 -14.18 15.03 0.14
CA GLU A 240 -14.05 15.84 -1.08
C GLU A 240 -15.42 16.33 -1.55
N ILE A 241 -15.45 17.50 -2.21
CA ILE A 241 -16.62 17.92 -2.97
C ILE A 241 -16.53 17.23 -4.33
N ASP A 242 -17.37 16.23 -4.56
CA ASP A 242 -17.90 15.77 -5.86
C ASP A 242 -18.46 14.35 -5.75
N ASP A 243 -17.91 13.50 -4.87
CA ASP A 243 -18.25 12.08 -4.74
C ASP A 243 -19.58 11.81 -4.01
N ALA A 244 -19.96 12.65 -3.04
CA ALA A 244 -21.25 12.59 -2.33
C ALA A 244 -22.33 13.50 -2.95
N GLY A 245 -22.04 14.14 -4.08
CA GLY A 245 -22.85 15.19 -4.70
C GLY A 245 -22.30 16.60 -4.46
N PRO A 246 -23.09 17.66 -4.71
CA PRO A 246 -22.59 19.03 -4.81
C PRO A 246 -22.22 19.69 -3.46
N ALA A 247 -22.34 18.96 -2.36
CA ALA A 247 -22.09 19.47 -1.02
C ALA A 247 -21.38 18.44 -0.15
N LYS A 248 -20.42 18.92 0.65
CA LYS A 248 -19.74 18.11 1.65
C LYS A 248 -20.74 17.46 2.61
N GLN A 249 -20.44 16.21 2.98
CA GLN A 249 -21.11 15.50 4.04
C GLN A 249 -20.95 16.25 5.37
N THR A 250 -21.93 16.10 6.26
CA THR A 250 -21.71 16.54 7.64
C THR A 250 -20.63 15.66 8.29
N ARG A 251 -19.84 16.24 9.20
CA ARG A 251 -18.82 15.50 9.98
C ARG A 251 -19.34 14.19 10.59
N LYS A 252 -20.62 14.15 10.99
CA LYS A 252 -21.27 12.95 11.55
C LYS A 252 -21.51 11.86 10.49
N GLN A 253 -21.94 12.24 9.29
CA GLN A 253 -22.14 11.31 8.18
C GLN A 253 -20.82 10.69 7.76
N PHE A 254 -19.82 11.53 7.49
CA PHE A 254 -18.51 11.04 7.06
C PHE A 254 -17.80 10.23 8.16
N ALA A 255 -17.96 10.58 9.44
CA ALA A 255 -17.48 9.73 10.53
C ALA A 255 -18.12 8.32 10.52
N ALA A 256 -19.40 8.20 10.17
CA ALA A 256 -20.05 6.89 10.06
C ALA A 256 -19.52 6.10 8.85
N GLN A 257 -19.31 6.75 7.70
CA GLN A 257 -18.68 6.14 6.52
C GLN A 257 -17.25 5.67 6.82
N ARG A 258 -16.41 6.53 7.40
CA ARG A 258 -15.03 6.18 7.79
C ARG A 258 -14.99 5.02 8.80
N ALA A 259 -15.95 4.94 9.72
CA ALA A 259 -16.07 3.81 10.63
C ALA A 259 -16.36 2.48 9.90
N ASN A 260 -17.24 2.52 8.89
CA ASN A 260 -17.53 1.36 8.05
C ASN A 260 -16.30 0.95 7.22
N ALA A 261 -15.64 1.90 6.58
CA ALA A 261 -14.41 1.71 5.81
C ALA A 261 -13.30 1.08 6.66
N TYR A 262 -13.01 1.66 7.83
CA TYR A 262 -11.93 1.18 8.71
C TYR A 262 -12.22 -0.19 9.30
N GLN A 263 -13.47 -0.49 9.63
CA GLN A 263 -13.85 -1.83 10.05
C GLN A 263 -13.63 -2.84 8.92
N ALA A 264 -14.09 -2.54 7.69
CA ALA A 264 -13.88 -3.43 6.56
C ALA A 264 -12.38 -3.60 6.25
N TYR A 265 -11.58 -2.54 6.32
CA TYR A 265 -10.13 -2.61 6.15
C TYR A 265 -9.49 -3.55 7.18
N TYR A 266 -9.83 -3.38 8.47
CA TYR A 266 -9.36 -4.29 9.53
C TYR A 266 -9.74 -5.75 9.24
N GLU A 267 -10.98 -6.01 8.84
CA GLU A 267 -11.48 -7.35 8.52
C GLU A 267 -10.72 -8.03 7.37
N HIS A 268 -10.07 -7.25 6.50
CA HIS A 268 -9.38 -7.76 5.31
C HIS A 268 -7.86 -7.69 5.38
N MET A 269 -7.28 -6.95 6.32
CA MET A 269 -5.83 -6.78 6.37
C MET A 269 -5.16 -7.61 7.48
N PRO A 270 -3.95 -8.15 7.23
CA PRO A 270 -3.20 -8.92 8.23
C PRO A 270 -2.47 -7.99 9.21
N ILE A 271 -3.22 -7.11 9.89
CA ILE A 271 -2.69 -6.07 10.79
C ILE A 271 -2.89 -6.41 12.26
N ARG A 272 -1.97 -5.91 13.09
CA ARG A 272 -2.12 -5.88 14.54
C ARG A 272 -2.68 -4.51 14.93
N ALA A 273 -4.00 -4.41 14.94
CA ALA A 273 -4.71 -3.19 15.32
C ALA A 273 -5.82 -3.48 16.33
N ASP A 274 -6.15 -2.49 17.15
CA ASP A 274 -7.25 -2.56 18.11
C ASP A 274 -8.49 -1.88 17.51
N LEU A 275 -9.34 -2.68 16.86
CA LEU A 275 -10.58 -2.20 16.27
C LEU A 275 -11.68 -2.06 17.33
N ARG A 276 -12.19 -0.83 17.48
CA ARG A 276 -13.47 -0.57 18.14
C ARG A 276 -14.57 -0.45 17.09
N ILE A 277 -15.46 -1.44 17.01
CA ILE A 277 -16.60 -1.44 16.05
C ILE A 277 -17.41 -0.14 16.17
N GLY A 278 -17.73 0.47 15.02
CA GLY A 278 -18.45 1.74 14.93
C GLY A 278 -17.60 2.98 15.24
N SER A 279 -16.30 2.82 15.52
CA SER A 279 -15.36 3.93 15.67
C SER A 279 -14.88 4.41 14.31
N SER A 280 -14.92 5.72 14.08
CA SER A 280 -14.21 6.33 12.94
C SER A 280 -12.71 6.44 13.18
N ASP A 281 -12.20 6.02 14.33
CA ASP A 281 -10.78 6.00 14.64
C ASP A 281 -10.24 4.57 14.72
N LEU A 282 -9.15 4.30 13.98
CA LEU A 282 -8.38 3.07 14.07
C LEU A 282 -6.88 3.39 13.93
N ARG A 283 -6.09 3.10 14.96
CA ARG A 283 -4.66 3.42 14.94
C ARG A 283 -3.91 2.48 13.97
N ILE A 284 -3.50 2.99 12.81
CA ILE A 284 -2.73 2.22 11.82
C ILE A 284 -1.22 2.52 11.84
N PHE A 285 -0.80 3.76 12.14
CA PHE A 285 0.62 4.09 12.11
C PHE A 285 1.42 3.39 13.23
N ARG A 286 2.53 2.77 12.85
CA ARG A 286 3.30 1.82 13.69
C ARG A 286 4.73 1.65 13.19
N ARG A 287 5.57 0.94 13.95
CA ARG A 287 7.02 0.85 13.73
C ARG A 287 7.51 -0.59 13.71
N PHE A 288 8.40 -0.88 12.76
CA PHE A 288 9.05 -2.19 12.60
C PHE A 288 10.56 -2.05 12.58
N ASP A 289 11.26 -2.93 13.29
CA ASP A 289 12.71 -3.01 13.29
C ASP A 289 13.13 -4.36 12.70
N PHE A 290 13.97 -4.33 11.67
CA PHE A 290 14.60 -5.53 11.08
C PHE A 290 16.05 -5.59 11.57
N GLY A 291 16.19 -6.01 12.83
CA GLY A 291 17.45 -5.91 13.57
C GLY A 291 17.98 -4.48 13.63
N ARG A 292 19.30 -4.34 13.55
CA ARG A 292 20.00 -3.04 13.50
C ARG A 292 20.13 -2.50 12.07
N LEU A 293 19.63 -3.21 11.06
CA LEU A 293 19.78 -2.81 9.66
C LEU A 293 18.80 -1.71 9.29
N ALA A 294 17.50 -1.89 9.53
CA ALA A 294 16.48 -0.94 9.11
C ALA A 294 15.37 -0.78 10.14
N ARG A 295 14.96 0.46 10.36
CA ARG A 295 13.73 0.84 11.07
C ARG A 295 12.75 1.44 10.08
N PHE A 296 11.52 0.95 10.08
CA PHE A 296 10.42 1.49 9.30
C PHE A 296 9.43 2.20 10.22
N ASN A 297 9.18 3.47 9.97
CA ASN A 297 8.10 4.25 10.56
C ASN A 297 6.97 4.32 9.52
N VAL A 298 5.95 3.49 9.71
CA VAL A 298 4.79 3.44 8.81
C VAL A 298 3.79 4.49 9.27
N LEU A 299 3.48 5.44 8.40
CA LEU A 299 2.63 6.59 8.69
C LEU A 299 1.19 6.37 8.24
N ASP A 300 0.31 7.16 8.83
CA ASP A 300 -1.03 7.51 8.36
C ASP A 300 -1.05 9.01 8.03
N THR A 301 -1.29 9.37 6.78
CA THR A 301 -1.35 10.79 6.35
C THR A 301 -2.77 11.23 6.01
N ARG A 302 -3.79 10.43 6.35
CA ARG A 302 -5.19 10.73 6.03
C ARG A 302 -6.07 10.92 7.26
N GLN A 303 -5.96 10.07 8.28
CA GLN A 303 -6.88 10.12 9.44
C GLN A 303 -6.76 11.42 10.25
N TYR A 304 -5.58 12.04 10.26
CA TYR A 304 -5.22 13.14 11.17
C TYR A 304 -4.87 14.45 10.47
N ARG A 305 -4.94 14.50 9.14
CA ARG A 305 -4.57 15.70 8.38
C ARG A 305 -5.62 16.79 8.47
N THR A 306 -5.20 18.03 8.29
CA THR A 306 -6.12 19.14 7.99
C THR A 306 -6.57 19.07 6.53
N ASP A 307 -7.68 19.72 6.21
CA ASP A 307 -8.16 19.91 4.82
C ASP A 307 -7.06 20.53 3.94
N GLN A 308 -7.11 20.22 2.65
CA GLN A 308 -6.21 20.75 1.63
C GLN A 308 -6.31 22.28 1.62
N PRO A 309 -5.22 23.04 1.41
CA PRO A 309 -5.21 24.50 1.48
C PRO A 309 -5.93 25.22 0.31
N GLY A 310 -6.86 24.54 -0.36
CA GLY A 310 -7.55 24.97 -1.58
C GLY A 310 -6.88 24.46 -2.85
N GLY A 311 -7.41 24.86 -4.01
CA GLY A 311 -6.93 24.39 -5.30
C GLY A 311 -8.01 24.46 -6.38
N PHE A 312 -7.65 23.95 -7.55
CA PHE A 312 -8.54 23.55 -8.62
C PHE A 312 -8.91 22.06 -8.43
N SER A 313 -9.67 21.49 -9.36
CA SER A 313 -10.01 20.06 -9.37
C SER A 313 -8.77 19.16 -9.23
N GLY A 314 -8.92 18.07 -8.48
CA GLY A 314 -7.84 17.13 -8.15
C GLY A 314 -6.78 17.70 -7.20
N ASP A 315 -7.16 18.72 -6.42
CA ASP A 315 -6.32 19.40 -5.44
C ASP A 315 -5.00 19.98 -5.97
N PHE A 316 -4.90 20.23 -7.28
CA PHE A 316 -3.81 21.02 -7.83
C PHE A 316 -4.03 22.50 -7.59
N GLY A 317 -3.00 23.25 -7.23
CA GLY A 317 -3.15 24.68 -7.04
C GLY A 317 -1.85 25.45 -7.07
N LEU A 318 -1.92 26.70 -6.61
CA LEU A 318 -0.76 27.57 -6.54
C LEU A 318 0.23 27.02 -5.50
N PRO A 319 1.53 26.89 -5.82
CA PRO A 319 2.53 26.49 -4.82
C PRO A 319 2.52 27.37 -3.57
N ALA A 320 2.16 28.65 -3.73
CA ALA A 320 2.02 29.60 -2.63
C ALA A 320 1.02 29.15 -1.55
N ALA A 321 -0.08 28.48 -1.93
CA ALA A 321 -1.10 27.99 -1.00
C ALA A 321 -0.50 27.00 0.00
N GLY A 322 0.31 26.06 -0.49
CA GLY A 322 1.01 25.10 0.35
C GLY A 322 2.12 25.73 1.21
N THR A 323 2.92 26.64 0.65
CA THR A 323 3.99 27.31 1.41
C THR A 323 3.45 28.24 2.52
N ALA A 324 2.27 28.82 2.33
CA ALA A 324 1.62 29.68 3.31
C ALA A 324 0.80 28.89 4.35
N ASN A 325 0.63 27.58 4.18
CA ASN A 325 -0.20 26.74 5.05
C ASN A 325 0.47 26.42 6.40
N SER A 326 0.69 27.43 7.23
CA SER A 326 1.42 27.29 8.50
C SER A 326 0.69 26.45 9.56
N ALA A 327 -0.64 26.35 9.47
CA ALA A 327 -1.47 25.54 10.36
C ALA A 327 -1.69 24.11 9.84
N GLY A 328 -1.29 23.83 8.59
CA GLY A 328 -1.50 22.53 7.97
C GLY A 328 -0.67 21.41 8.60
N THR A 329 -1.29 20.23 8.68
CA THR A 329 -0.61 19.00 9.09
C THR A 329 -1.15 17.82 8.28
N LEU A 330 -0.30 16.88 7.87
CA LEU A 330 -0.67 15.57 7.32
C LEU A 330 -0.80 14.51 8.42
N THR A 331 0.04 14.60 9.44
CA THR A 331 0.17 13.55 10.46
C THR A 331 -0.63 13.83 11.73
N GLY A 332 -1.05 15.07 11.95
CA GLY A 332 -1.45 15.53 13.27
C GLY A 332 -0.27 15.56 14.27
N GLU A 333 -0.52 16.11 15.45
CA GLU A 333 0.51 16.41 16.44
C GLU A 333 1.08 15.13 17.11
N ASP A 334 0.21 14.17 17.47
CA ASP A 334 0.61 12.94 18.16
C ASP A 334 1.55 12.08 17.31
N GLN A 335 1.25 11.95 16.02
CA GLN A 335 2.07 11.20 15.10
C GLN A 335 3.37 11.94 14.75
N GLU A 336 3.33 13.28 14.62
CA GLU A 336 4.56 14.08 14.41
C GLU A 336 5.54 13.90 15.58
N ARG A 337 5.03 13.93 16.83
CA ARG A 337 5.82 13.63 18.03
C ARG A 337 6.34 12.19 18.05
N TRP A 338 5.47 11.22 17.76
CA TRP A 338 5.85 9.80 17.74
C TRP A 338 6.91 9.48 16.68
N LEU A 339 6.82 10.11 15.51
CA LEU A 339 7.78 9.99 14.42
C LEU A 339 9.12 10.60 14.84
N SER A 340 9.09 11.82 15.36
CA SER A 340 10.28 12.53 15.83
C SER A 340 11.03 11.74 16.89
N ALA A 341 10.32 11.27 17.93
CA ALA A 341 10.90 10.44 18.99
C ALA A 341 11.49 9.12 18.45
N GLY A 342 10.83 8.51 17.46
CA GLY A 342 11.28 7.28 16.82
C GLY A 342 12.54 7.42 16.00
N LEU A 343 12.66 8.52 15.26
CA LEU A 343 13.84 8.85 14.47
C LEU A 343 15.03 9.17 15.39
N LEU A 344 14.81 10.04 16.38
CA LEU A 344 15.83 10.44 17.36
C LEU A 344 16.34 9.26 18.21
N GLY A 345 15.46 8.34 18.58
CA GLY A 345 15.79 7.14 19.35
C GLY A 345 16.20 5.94 18.50
N SER A 346 16.53 6.11 17.22
CA SER A 346 16.90 4.99 16.36
C SER A 346 18.40 4.69 16.36
N HIS A 347 18.73 3.41 16.47
CA HIS A 347 20.07 2.88 16.28
C HIS A 347 20.19 2.03 15.00
N ALA A 348 19.15 2.05 14.15
CA ALA A 348 19.15 1.35 12.88
C ALA A 348 20.06 2.06 11.88
N ARG A 349 20.69 1.29 10.98
CA ARG A 349 21.52 1.82 9.91
C ARG A 349 20.70 2.65 8.92
N TRP A 350 19.52 2.17 8.54
CA TRP A 350 18.59 2.87 7.66
C TRP A 350 17.32 3.26 8.43
N ASN A 351 16.87 4.50 8.27
CA ASN A 351 15.66 5.01 8.89
C ASN A 351 14.65 5.37 7.82
N VAL A 352 13.59 4.59 7.74
CA VAL A 352 12.60 4.68 6.67
C VAL A 352 11.33 5.33 7.19
N ILE A 353 10.78 6.24 6.40
CA ILE A 353 9.43 6.80 6.56
C ILE A 353 8.60 6.19 5.42
N ALA A 354 7.78 5.20 5.74
CA ALA A 354 6.90 4.53 4.78
C ALA A 354 5.52 5.16 4.86
N GLN A 355 5.08 5.81 3.79
CA GLN A 355 3.88 6.65 3.80
C GLN A 355 3.26 6.75 2.40
N GLN A 356 2.16 7.49 2.31
CA GLN A 356 1.22 7.48 1.20
C GLN A 356 1.65 8.41 0.06
N VAL A 357 1.86 9.69 0.34
CA VAL A 357 1.87 10.79 -0.65
C VAL A 357 3.25 11.38 -0.88
N MET A 358 3.57 11.88 -2.08
CA MET A 358 4.94 12.35 -2.36
C MET A 358 5.42 13.47 -1.42
N MET A 359 6.62 13.32 -0.86
CA MET A 359 7.30 14.28 0.00
C MET A 359 8.09 15.31 -0.79
N SER A 360 8.77 14.89 -1.87
CA SER A 360 9.54 15.78 -2.74
C SER A 360 8.69 16.93 -3.25
N ARG A 361 9.23 18.16 -3.21
CA ARG A 361 8.60 19.30 -3.91
C ARG A 361 8.51 18.99 -5.39
N THR A 362 7.32 19.10 -5.97
CA THR A 362 7.10 18.77 -7.37
C THR A 362 6.23 19.86 -8.01
N LEU A 363 6.86 20.65 -8.87
CA LEU A 363 6.18 21.66 -9.67
C LEU A 363 5.77 21.07 -11.02
N PHE A 364 4.49 21.14 -11.32
CA PHE A 364 3.89 20.68 -12.57
C PHE A 364 3.75 21.85 -13.54
N PRO A 365 4.02 21.68 -14.85
CA PRO A 365 3.68 22.69 -15.83
C PRO A 365 2.15 22.79 -15.92
N ASN A 366 1.63 24.01 -16.00
CA ASN A 366 0.20 24.21 -16.21
C ASN A 366 -0.21 23.74 -17.63
N PRO A 367 -1.08 22.72 -17.79
CA PRO A 367 -1.47 22.19 -19.10
C PRO A 367 -2.45 23.10 -19.86
N THR A 368 -3.13 24.03 -19.17
CA THR A 368 -4.19 24.88 -19.75
C THR A 368 -3.67 26.16 -20.41
N GLY A 369 -2.42 26.56 -20.15
CA GLY A 369 -1.96 27.91 -20.44
C GLY A 369 -2.70 28.98 -19.61
N SER A 370 -2.26 30.23 -19.69
CA SER A 370 -2.82 31.38 -18.95
C SER A 370 -4.37 31.45 -19.09
N PRO A 371 -5.14 31.78 -18.03
CA PRO A 371 -4.80 32.75 -16.98
C PRO A 371 -4.28 32.17 -15.65
N VAL A 372 -4.06 30.86 -15.54
CA VAL A 372 -3.51 30.23 -14.33
C VAL A 372 -1.97 30.29 -14.34
N PRO A 373 -1.29 30.44 -13.18
CA PRO A 373 0.17 30.55 -13.09
C PRO A 373 0.93 29.42 -13.81
N PRO A 374 2.18 29.67 -14.26
CA PRO A 374 2.90 28.77 -15.15
C PRO A 374 3.20 27.39 -14.54
N THR A 375 3.16 27.29 -13.20
CA THR A 375 3.41 26.07 -12.45
C THR A 375 2.34 25.82 -11.40
N LEU A 376 1.99 24.56 -11.22
CA LEU A 376 1.07 24.06 -10.20
C LEU A 376 1.81 23.15 -9.22
N ALA A 377 1.24 22.96 -8.04
CA ALA A 377 1.63 21.94 -7.08
C ALA A 377 0.43 21.06 -6.74
N ASN A 378 0.67 19.79 -6.41
CA ASN A 378 -0.36 18.93 -5.83
C ASN A 378 -0.51 19.27 -4.33
N LEU A 379 -1.62 19.89 -3.96
CA LEU A 379 -1.89 20.37 -2.61
C LEU A 379 -2.51 19.30 -1.69
N ASP A 380 -2.84 18.12 -2.24
CA ASP A 380 -3.17 16.92 -1.47
C ASP A 380 -1.91 16.27 -0.85
N GLN A 381 -0.77 16.45 -1.50
CA GLN A 381 0.53 15.88 -1.09
C GLN A 381 1.30 16.83 -0.17
N TRP A 382 2.55 16.48 0.19
CA TRP A 382 3.39 17.30 1.09
C TRP A 382 3.67 18.72 0.57
N ASP A 383 3.44 19.00 -0.72
CA ASP A 383 3.49 20.37 -1.24
C ASP A 383 2.39 21.26 -0.67
N GLY A 384 1.20 20.72 -0.36
CA GLY A 384 0.13 21.42 0.36
C GLY A 384 0.44 21.67 1.85
N TYR A 385 1.45 20.99 2.39
CA TYR A 385 1.82 21.01 3.81
C TYR A 385 3.31 21.35 3.98
N ALA A 386 3.83 22.23 3.12
CA ALA A 386 5.26 22.54 3.02
C ALA A 386 5.92 23.00 4.35
N PRO A 387 5.25 23.75 5.25
CA PRO A 387 5.81 24.05 6.58
C PRO A 387 6.05 22.79 7.43
N GLN A 388 5.14 21.82 7.43
CA GLN A 388 5.35 20.55 8.14
C GLN A 388 6.47 19.72 7.48
N ARG A 389 6.48 19.62 6.14
CA ARG A 389 7.58 18.98 5.40
C ARG A 389 8.93 19.55 5.82
N THR A 390 9.04 20.87 5.84
CA THR A 390 10.29 21.57 6.16
C THR A 390 10.75 21.29 7.58
N ARG A 391 9.83 21.24 8.57
CA ARG A 391 10.17 20.86 9.95
C ARG A 391 10.73 19.44 10.02
N LEU A 392 10.11 18.48 9.34
CA LEU A 392 10.56 17.10 9.31
C LEU A 392 11.94 16.97 8.63
N LEU A 393 12.13 17.56 7.44
CA LEU A 393 13.41 17.50 6.73
C LEU A 393 14.53 18.21 7.52
N ARG A 394 14.22 19.31 8.21
CA ARG A 394 15.15 19.97 9.12
C ARG A 394 15.53 19.09 10.31
N LEU A 395 14.58 18.40 10.91
CA LEU A 395 14.86 17.41 11.97
C LEU A 395 15.84 16.34 11.47
N LEU A 396 15.60 15.78 10.28
CA LEU A 396 16.50 14.77 9.69
C LEU A 396 17.93 15.31 9.55
N ALA A 397 18.06 16.56 9.10
CA ALA A 397 19.34 17.23 8.90
C ALA A 397 20.07 17.53 10.21
N GLU A 398 19.40 18.21 11.15
CA GLU A 398 19.98 18.71 12.40
C GLU A 398 20.33 17.58 13.36
N ALA A 399 19.44 16.58 13.47
CA ALA A 399 19.69 15.40 14.29
C ALA A 399 20.63 14.38 13.61
N LYS A 400 21.03 14.63 12.35
CA LYS A 400 21.89 13.74 11.56
C LYS A 400 21.37 12.30 11.54
N ILE A 401 20.07 12.14 11.28
CA ILE A 401 19.43 10.83 11.25
C ILE A 401 20.16 9.93 10.25
N SER A 402 20.45 8.69 10.67
CA SER A 402 21.22 7.76 9.85
C SER A 402 20.42 7.30 8.63
N ASN A 403 20.95 7.61 7.45
CA ASN A 403 20.46 7.19 6.13
C ASN A 403 18.93 7.24 5.98
N PRO A 404 18.34 8.45 5.98
CA PRO A 404 16.90 8.58 5.88
C PRO A 404 16.41 8.25 4.47
N VAL A 405 15.36 7.43 4.40
CA VAL A 405 14.68 7.02 3.15
C VAL A 405 13.18 7.27 3.31
N VAL A 406 12.54 7.79 2.28
CA VAL A 406 11.08 7.98 2.23
C VAL A 406 10.50 7.08 1.15
N PHE A 407 9.40 6.39 1.45
CA PHE A 407 8.58 5.73 0.44
C PHE A 407 7.29 6.51 0.23
N ALA A 408 6.79 6.52 -1.00
CA ALA A 408 5.47 7.04 -1.34
C ALA A 408 4.82 6.20 -2.46
N GLY A 409 3.51 6.37 -2.62
CA GLY A 409 2.68 5.86 -3.70
C GLY A 409 1.83 6.98 -4.29
N ASP A 410 0.50 6.82 -4.27
CA ASP A 410 -0.54 7.80 -4.64
C ASP A 410 -0.51 8.25 -6.12
N ILE A 411 0.56 8.89 -6.58
CA ILE A 411 0.59 9.60 -7.88
C ILE A 411 0.68 8.70 -9.14
N HIS A 412 0.44 7.39 -9.02
CA HIS A 412 0.39 6.41 -10.12
C HIS A 412 1.62 6.36 -11.05
N SER A 413 2.76 6.88 -10.60
CA SER A 413 3.97 7.07 -11.41
C SER A 413 5.22 6.89 -10.55
N THR A 414 6.34 6.52 -11.18
CA THR A 414 7.59 6.30 -10.44
C THR A 414 8.40 7.59 -10.36
N TRP A 415 8.85 7.96 -9.17
CA TRP A 415 9.72 9.13 -8.94
C TRP A 415 10.81 8.81 -7.95
N PHE A 416 12.08 9.02 -8.32
CA PHE A 416 13.19 8.96 -7.36
C PHE A 416 13.79 10.35 -7.18
N SER A 417 13.81 10.82 -5.93
CA SER A 417 14.14 12.22 -5.61
C SER A 417 15.14 12.32 -4.46
N GLU A 418 15.97 13.36 -4.50
CA GLU A 418 16.87 13.72 -3.41
C GLU A 418 16.23 14.85 -2.59
N LEU A 419 15.87 14.59 -1.33
CA LEU A 419 15.11 15.53 -0.51
C LEU A 419 16.02 16.57 0.13
N LYS A 420 15.63 17.84 0.08
CA LYS A 420 16.39 18.99 0.60
C LYS A 420 15.57 19.73 1.65
N VAL A 421 16.24 20.36 2.62
CA VAL A 421 15.54 21.25 3.57
C VAL A 421 15.01 22.50 2.85
N ASP A 422 15.80 23.02 1.90
CA ASP A 422 15.47 24.18 1.08
C ASP A 422 15.59 23.81 -0.40
N PHE A 423 14.45 23.61 -1.06
CA PHE A 423 14.40 23.27 -2.48
C PHE A 423 14.63 24.48 -3.39
N ASP A 424 14.58 25.73 -2.88
CA ASP A 424 14.91 26.94 -3.62
C ASP A 424 16.43 27.17 -3.75
N ARG A 425 17.21 26.35 -3.05
CA ARG A 425 18.68 26.28 -3.14
C ARG A 425 19.10 24.92 -3.68
N PRO A 426 19.13 24.71 -5.01
CA PRO A 426 19.47 23.42 -5.61
C PRO A 426 20.81 22.85 -5.15
N GLU A 427 21.78 23.71 -4.87
CA GLU A 427 23.11 23.39 -4.36
C GLU A 427 23.12 22.94 -2.90
N SER A 428 22.01 23.13 -2.17
CA SER A 428 21.90 22.69 -0.78
C SER A 428 22.01 21.17 -0.67
N ARG A 429 22.62 20.72 0.42
CA ARG A 429 22.81 19.30 0.68
C ARG A 429 21.45 18.59 0.81
N SER A 430 21.31 17.48 0.10
CA SER A 430 20.21 16.54 0.29
C SER A 430 20.34 15.81 1.64
N VAL A 431 19.22 15.54 2.30
CA VAL A 431 19.14 15.01 3.67
C VAL A 431 18.48 13.64 3.75
N ALA A 432 17.76 13.26 2.70
CA ALA A 432 17.11 11.97 2.53
C ALA A 432 16.99 11.66 1.04
N VAL A 433 16.65 10.43 0.71
CA VAL A 433 16.14 10.07 -0.63
C VAL A 433 14.69 9.65 -0.53
N GLU A 434 13.95 9.80 -1.62
CA GLU A 434 12.58 9.35 -1.76
C GLU A 434 12.46 8.38 -2.93
N PHE A 435 11.75 7.28 -2.71
CA PHE A 435 11.34 6.31 -3.71
C PHE A 435 9.82 6.25 -3.78
N VAL A 436 9.25 6.88 -4.81
CA VAL A 436 7.82 6.82 -5.11
C VAL A 436 7.58 5.65 -6.06
N ALA A 437 6.76 4.69 -5.63
CA ALA A 437 6.37 3.55 -6.43
C ALA A 437 5.25 3.93 -7.41
N THR A 438 5.32 3.39 -8.63
CA THR A 438 4.16 3.40 -9.51
C THR A 438 3.04 2.52 -8.96
N SER A 439 1.87 2.66 -9.56
CA SER A 439 0.69 1.86 -9.33
C SER A 439 0.84 0.43 -9.88
N VAL A 440 0.09 -0.48 -9.26
CA VAL A 440 -0.14 -1.83 -9.79
C VAL A 440 -0.99 -1.77 -11.07
N SER A 441 -2.02 -0.92 -11.08
CA SER A 441 -2.92 -0.77 -12.25
C SER A 441 -3.56 0.60 -12.43
N SER A 442 -3.58 1.47 -11.41
CA SER A 442 -4.15 2.82 -11.55
C SER A 442 -3.35 3.69 -12.52
N ASP A 443 -3.99 4.63 -13.21
CA ASP A 443 -3.33 5.41 -14.27
C ASP A 443 -2.86 6.79 -13.82
N PHE A 444 -1.65 7.14 -14.24
CA PHE A 444 -1.18 8.53 -14.24
C PHE A 444 -1.60 9.20 -15.55
N PRO A 445 -2.00 10.49 -15.55
CA PRO A 445 -2.47 11.11 -16.78
C PRO A 445 -1.34 11.27 -17.81
N THR A 446 -1.41 10.48 -18.89
CA THR A 446 -0.40 10.40 -19.96
C THR A 446 0.02 11.76 -20.52
N ALA A 447 -0.89 12.74 -20.53
CA ALA A 447 -0.63 14.09 -20.99
C ALA A 447 0.45 14.82 -20.19
N PHE A 448 0.70 14.45 -18.93
CA PHE A 448 1.74 15.04 -18.09
C PHE A 448 3.13 14.43 -18.28
N ASP A 449 3.24 13.19 -18.80
CA ASP A 449 4.52 12.46 -18.79
C ASP A 449 5.62 13.16 -19.60
N ALA A 450 5.39 13.41 -20.90
CA ALA A 450 6.38 14.05 -21.75
C ALA A 450 6.70 15.51 -21.31
N PRO A 451 5.71 16.36 -20.95
CA PRO A 451 5.99 17.68 -20.41
C PRO A 451 6.82 17.66 -19.12
N LEU A 452 6.49 16.80 -18.16
CA LEU A 452 7.24 16.68 -16.90
C LEU A 452 8.69 16.24 -17.13
N LYS A 453 8.93 15.26 -18.02
CA LYS A 453 10.28 14.85 -18.40
C LYS A 453 11.10 16.01 -18.97
N ALA A 454 10.47 16.87 -19.79
CA ALA A 454 11.14 18.02 -20.38
C ALA A 454 11.46 19.12 -19.36
N VAL A 455 10.58 19.38 -18.39
CA VAL A 455 10.74 20.51 -17.45
C VAL A 455 11.43 20.14 -16.13
N ASN A 456 11.43 18.88 -15.72
CA ASN A 456 12.04 18.43 -14.46
C ASN A 456 13.50 18.87 -14.27
N PRO A 457 14.40 18.83 -15.28
CA PRO A 457 15.77 19.30 -15.10
C PRO A 457 15.88 20.77 -14.64
N THR A 458 14.85 21.59 -14.90
CA THR A 458 14.80 23.01 -14.54
C THR A 458 13.90 23.26 -13.32
N LEU A 459 12.67 22.72 -13.33
CA LEU A 459 11.68 22.96 -12.27
C LEU A 459 11.91 22.11 -11.03
N ASN A 460 12.38 20.88 -11.22
CA ASN A 460 12.54 19.87 -10.17
C ASN A 460 13.94 19.21 -10.25
N PRO A 461 15.03 19.99 -10.19
CA PRO A 461 16.39 19.49 -10.44
C PRO A 461 16.88 18.44 -9.42
N HIS A 462 16.14 18.22 -8.35
CA HIS A 462 16.36 17.16 -7.34
C HIS A 462 15.73 15.81 -7.73
N VAL A 463 14.86 15.76 -8.74
CA VAL A 463 14.31 14.52 -9.30
C VAL A 463 15.36 13.87 -10.18
N ARG A 464 15.65 12.59 -9.93
CA ARG A 464 16.70 11.81 -10.62
C ARG A 464 16.13 10.75 -11.56
N TYR A 465 14.88 10.36 -11.35
CA TYR A 465 14.13 9.43 -12.20
C TYR A 465 12.65 9.80 -12.19
N PHE A 466 12.01 9.73 -13.36
CA PHE A 466 10.56 9.86 -13.51
C PHE A 466 10.05 8.97 -14.66
N ASP A 467 9.00 8.19 -14.39
CA ASP A 467 8.24 7.44 -15.39
C ASP A 467 6.75 7.43 -15.04
N GLY A 468 5.94 8.12 -15.85
CA GLY A 468 4.49 8.19 -15.69
C GLY A 468 3.71 7.12 -16.47
N LEU A 469 4.35 6.26 -17.25
CA LEU A 469 3.65 5.39 -18.21
C LEU A 469 3.65 3.92 -17.82
N LYS A 470 4.66 3.47 -17.07
CA LYS A 470 4.78 2.06 -16.68
C LYS A 470 4.05 1.77 -15.37
N ARG A 471 3.49 0.56 -15.27
CA ARG A 471 2.87 -0.02 -14.05
C ARG A 471 3.78 -1.10 -13.48
N GLY A 472 3.66 -1.42 -12.19
CA GLY A 472 4.48 -2.43 -11.56
C GLY A 472 4.66 -2.25 -10.06
N TYR A 473 5.90 -2.36 -9.58
CA TYR A 473 6.26 -2.26 -8.16
C TYR A 473 7.74 -1.90 -7.99
N LEU A 474 8.16 -1.55 -6.78
CA LEU A 474 9.58 -1.40 -6.46
C LEU A 474 10.10 -2.63 -5.71
N ARG A 475 11.30 -3.08 -6.07
CA ARG A 475 12.06 -4.09 -5.32
C ARG A 475 13.30 -3.45 -4.72
N CYS A 476 13.44 -3.54 -3.40
CA CYS A 476 14.60 -2.99 -2.70
C CYS A 476 15.47 -4.12 -2.14
N ASP A 477 16.79 -3.99 -2.30
CA ASP A 477 17.81 -4.84 -1.69
C ASP A 477 18.68 -3.95 -0.78
N VAL A 478 18.46 -4.11 0.53
CA VAL A 478 19.03 -3.27 1.59
C VAL A 478 20.18 -4.02 2.24
N ARG A 479 21.37 -3.44 2.20
CA ARG A 479 22.57 -3.89 2.92
C ARG A 479 23.05 -2.79 3.86
N ARG A 480 24.06 -3.10 4.66
CA ARG A 480 24.61 -2.14 5.64
C ARG A 480 25.21 -0.89 4.99
N ASP A 481 25.81 -1.05 3.83
CA ASP A 481 26.54 -0.02 3.08
C ASP A 481 25.79 0.52 1.87
N THR A 482 24.82 -0.23 1.34
CA THR A 482 24.06 0.17 0.15
C THR A 482 22.57 -0.09 0.30
N TRP A 483 21.75 0.82 -0.21
CA TRP A 483 20.34 0.59 -0.51
C TRP A 483 20.15 0.60 -2.01
N ARG A 484 19.78 -0.53 -2.62
CA ARG A 484 19.46 -0.60 -4.05
C ARG A 484 17.96 -0.72 -4.24
N THR A 485 17.41 0.06 -5.17
CA THR A 485 16.00 0.02 -5.58
C THR A 485 15.91 -0.25 -7.07
N ASP A 486 15.19 -1.29 -7.45
CA ASP A 486 14.88 -1.65 -8.83
C ASP A 486 13.42 -1.31 -9.13
N VAL A 487 13.18 -0.63 -10.25
CA VAL A 487 11.84 -0.35 -10.79
C VAL A 487 11.41 -1.56 -11.60
N ARG A 488 10.47 -2.35 -11.06
CA ARG A 488 9.96 -3.57 -11.69
C ARG A 488 8.69 -3.22 -12.43
N VAL A 489 8.68 -3.39 -13.75
CA VAL A 489 7.57 -2.97 -14.62
C VAL A 489 6.98 -4.16 -15.37
N VAL A 490 5.68 -4.11 -15.63
CA VAL A 490 5.00 -5.03 -16.53
C VAL A 490 4.89 -4.45 -17.93
N ASP A 491 4.90 -5.32 -18.94
CA ASP A 491 4.74 -4.89 -20.33
C ASP A 491 3.35 -4.30 -20.60
N THR A 492 2.32 -4.85 -19.96
CA THR A 492 0.92 -4.41 -20.07
C THR A 492 0.09 -4.89 -18.89
N ILE A 493 -1.01 -4.19 -18.60
CA ILE A 493 -2.06 -4.60 -17.64
C ILE A 493 -3.33 -5.10 -18.35
N GLU A 494 -3.31 -5.22 -19.69
CA GLU A 494 -4.48 -5.66 -20.47
C GLU A 494 -4.71 -7.18 -20.44
N VAL A 495 -3.75 -7.94 -19.90
CA VAL A 495 -3.84 -9.39 -19.73
C VAL A 495 -3.44 -9.81 -18.32
N ARG A 496 -3.97 -10.94 -17.85
CA ARG A 496 -3.76 -11.45 -16.49
C ARG A 496 -2.31 -11.79 -16.14
N GLN A 497 -1.52 -12.18 -17.14
CA GLN A 497 -0.10 -12.51 -16.99
C GLN A 497 0.68 -11.78 -18.09
N ALA A 498 1.73 -11.07 -17.69
CA ALA A 498 2.63 -10.36 -18.57
C ALA A 498 4.05 -10.45 -17.96
N PRO A 499 5.11 -10.42 -18.79
CA PRO A 499 6.48 -10.41 -18.29
C PRO A 499 6.74 -9.22 -17.36
N VAL A 500 7.57 -9.43 -16.35
CA VAL A 500 8.11 -8.38 -15.49
C VAL A 500 9.59 -8.17 -15.80
N SER A 501 9.99 -6.93 -16.03
CA SER A 501 11.37 -6.53 -16.28
C SER A 501 11.81 -5.42 -15.33
N THR A 502 13.12 -5.19 -15.21
CA THR A 502 13.64 -4.01 -14.51
C THR A 502 13.85 -2.89 -15.52
N SER A 503 13.13 -1.77 -15.37
CA SER A 503 13.32 -0.60 -16.26
C SER A 503 14.46 0.30 -15.80
N ALA A 504 14.71 0.40 -14.50
CA ALA A 504 15.80 1.19 -13.92
C ALA A 504 16.25 0.64 -12.57
N SER A 505 17.51 0.92 -12.21
CA SER A 505 18.11 0.57 -10.92
C SER A 505 18.88 1.77 -10.37
N TYR A 506 18.64 2.09 -9.10
CA TYR A 506 19.34 3.16 -8.38
C TYR A 506 19.86 2.66 -7.04
N THR A 507 21.04 3.14 -6.66
CA THR A 507 21.69 2.82 -5.40
C THR A 507 21.94 4.10 -4.58
N VAL A 508 21.78 3.98 -3.27
CA VAL A 508 22.21 4.97 -2.29
C VAL A 508 23.28 4.33 -1.41
N GLU A 509 24.45 4.96 -1.35
CA GLU A 509 25.49 4.59 -0.40
C GLU A 509 25.15 5.12 0.99
N ALA A 510 25.32 4.29 2.00
CA ALA A 510 25.15 4.69 3.38
C ALA A 510 26.13 5.84 3.74
N GLY A 511 25.60 6.88 4.39
CA GLY A 511 26.26 8.14 4.67
C GLY A 511 25.96 9.22 3.62
N ARG A 512 25.36 8.84 2.49
CA ARG A 512 24.92 9.76 1.42
C ARG A 512 23.40 9.84 1.37
N SER A 513 22.93 10.92 0.77
CA SER A 513 21.51 11.18 0.47
C SER A 513 21.35 11.53 -1.01
N THR A 514 22.13 10.87 -1.87
CA THR A 514 22.16 11.08 -3.31
C THR A 514 21.98 9.75 -4.03
N LEU A 515 21.33 9.80 -5.18
CA LEU A 515 20.99 8.62 -5.98
C LEU A 515 22.01 8.41 -7.08
N VAL A 516 22.48 7.17 -7.25
CA VAL A 516 23.43 6.79 -8.31
C VAL A 516 22.81 5.68 -9.16
N THR A 517 22.76 5.86 -10.47
CA THR A 517 22.32 4.82 -11.41
C THR A 517 23.28 3.64 -11.35
N THR A 518 22.76 2.41 -11.36
CA THR A 518 23.56 1.17 -11.21
C THR A 518 23.44 0.26 -12.42
#